data_AF-A0A947SP92-F1
#
_entry.id   AF-A0A947SP92-F1
#
_cell.length_a   1.000
_cell.length_b   1.000
_cell.length_c   1.000
_cell.angle_alpha   90.00
_cell.angle_beta   90.00
_cell.angle_gamma   90.00
#
_symmetry.space_group_name_H-M   'P 1'
#
loop_
_entity.id
_entity.type
_entity.pdbx_description
1 polymer ?
#
loop_
_entity_poly.entity_id
_entity_poly.type
_entity_poly.pdbx_seq_one_letter_code
_entity_poly.pdbx_strand_id
1 'polypeptide(L)'
;MENFQENLNNENSLNDFHEEIKNIQLKEEEKKQDKANPDLMSIDPDDLNERDMEMWQWYKDLSPDNITKSDLFRIREYVYSIKNGNSSRNGYFSFLSDKVMGIWGKRELQNNKKSS
;
A
#
# COMPACT_ATOMS: atom_id res chain seq x y z
N MET A 1 -21.77 -7.66 24.89
CA MET A 1 -20.38 -7.42 25.35
C MET A 1 -19.41 -7.84 24.24
N GLU A 2 -19.56 -7.32 23.02
CA GLU A 2 -18.71 -7.72 21.88
C GLU A 2 -17.68 -6.64 21.48
N ASN A 3 -17.85 -5.38 21.91
CA ASN A 3 -17.00 -4.27 21.45
C ASN A 3 -15.57 -4.20 22.05
N PHE A 4 -15.27 -4.89 23.15
CA PHE A 4 -13.97 -4.68 23.82
C PHE A 4 -12.85 -5.55 23.25
N GLN A 5 -13.14 -6.79 22.87
CA GLN A 5 -12.15 -7.70 22.26
C GLN A 5 -11.90 -7.35 20.79
N GLU A 6 -12.92 -6.89 20.07
CA GLU A 6 -12.78 -6.47 18.66
C GLU A 6 -11.92 -5.21 18.54
N ASN A 7 -12.10 -4.23 19.44
CA ASN A 7 -11.25 -3.03 19.49
C ASN A 7 -9.80 -3.35 19.86
N LEU A 8 -9.54 -4.25 20.81
CA LEU A 8 -8.18 -4.67 21.16
C LEU A 8 -7.49 -5.41 20.01
N ASN A 9 -8.23 -6.23 19.26
CA ASN A 9 -7.69 -6.94 18.09
C ASN A 9 -7.38 -5.96 16.94
N ASN A 10 -8.22 -4.95 16.73
CA ASN A 10 -8.01 -3.94 15.69
C ASN A 10 -6.85 -2.99 16.03
N GLU A 11 -6.72 -2.54 17.28
CA GLU A 11 -5.59 -1.71 17.72
C GLU A 11 -4.26 -2.45 17.61
N ASN A 12 -4.20 -3.72 17.98
CA ASN A 12 -3.00 -4.55 17.79
C ASN A 12 -2.66 -4.72 16.31
N SER A 13 -3.67 -4.92 15.45
CA SER A 13 -3.47 -5.03 14.00
C SER A 13 -2.95 -3.74 13.37
N LEU A 14 -3.40 -2.57 13.83
CA LEU A 14 -2.94 -1.28 13.32
C LEU A 14 -1.48 -1.00 13.72
N ASN A 15 -1.12 -1.31 14.97
CA ASN A 15 0.26 -1.18 15.44
C ASN A 15 1.21 -2.13 14.68
N ASP A 16 0.80 -3.38 14.47
CA ASP A 16 1.58 -4.34 13.67
C ASP A 16 1.80 -3.84 12.24
N PHE A 17 0.79 -3.20 11.65
CA PHE A 17 0.90 -2.56 10.35
C PHE A 17 1.88 -1.37 10.36
N HIS A 18 1.80 -0.50 11.36
CA HIS A 18 2.74 0.63 11.49
C HIS A 18 4.19 0.14 11.60
N GLU A 19 4.43 -0.89 12.42
CA GLU A 19 5.75 -1.53 12.54
C GLU A 19 6.18 -2.22 11.25
N GLU A 20 5.26 -2.83 10.50
CA GLU A 20 5.56 -3.38 9.17
C GLU A 20 6.08 -2.28 8.23
N ILE A 21 5.42 -1.12 8.18
CA ILE A 21 5.85 0.02 7.35
C ILE A 21 7.21 0.56 7.82
N LYS A 22 7.43 0.73 9.14
CA LYS A 22 8.75 1.13 9.69
C LYS A 22 9.86 0.18 9.27
N ASN A 23 9.61 -1.12 9.35
CA ASN A 23 10.59 -2.13 8.94
C ASN A 23 10.90 -2.10 7.44
N ILE A 24 9.92 -1.75 6.59
CA ILE A 24 10.16 -1.58 5.16
C ILE A 24 10.97 -0.32 4.90
N GLN A 25 10.67 0.79 5.57
CA GLN A 25 11.46 2.02 5.51
C GLN A 25 12.92 1.73 5.85
N LEU A 26 13.20 1.10 7.00
CA LEU A 26 14.57 0.72 7.41
C LEU A 26 15.30 -0.11 6.34
N LYS A 27 14.64 -1.12 5.77
CA LYS A 27 15.21 -1.96 4.70
C LYS A 27 15.46 -1.19 3.41
N GLU A 28 14.65 -0.19 3.10
CA GLU A 28 14.90 0.71 1.97
C GLU A 28 16.06 1.66 2.25
N GLU A 29 16.24 2.11 3.49
CA GLU A 29 17.33 2.97 3.94
C GLU A 29 18.67 2.27 3.80
N GLU A 30 18.74 1.02 4.25
CA GLU A 30 19.91 0.14 4.11
C GLU A 30 20.28 -0.11 2.63
N LYS A 31 19.29 -0.07 1.73
CA LYS A 31 19.49 -0.27 0.28
C LYS A 31 19.78 1.03 -0.47
N LYS A 32 19.42 2.19 0.06
CA LYS A 32 19.50 3.51 -0.61
C LYS A 32 20.84 4.22 -0.41
N GLN A 33 21.95 3.55 -0.76
CA GLN A 33 23.16 4.27 -1.19
C GLN A 33 23.05 4.79 -2.64
N ASP A 34 22.05 4.38 -3.42
CA ASP A 34 21.84 4.91 -4.77
C ASP A 34 20.37 4.82 -5.19
N LYS A 35 19.78 5.97 -5.53
CA LYS A 35 18.48 6.23 -6.18
C LYS A 35 17.26 6.50 -5.28
N ALA A 36 16.76 7.72 -5.43
CA ALA A 36 15.48 8.23 -4.95
C ALA A 36 14.31 7.42 -5.53
N ASN A 37 13.90 6.39 -4.80
CA ASN A 37 12.61 5.72 -5.00
C ASN A 37 11.55 6.53 -4.24
N PRO A 38 10.38 6.84 -4.84
CA PRO A 38 9.36 7.67 -4.20
C PRO A 38 8.96 7.13 -2.83
N ASP A 39 9.47 7.83 -1.82
CA ASP A 39 8.78 8.38 -0.66
C ASP A 39 7.96 7.45 0.24
N LEU A 40 8.36 6.19 0.40
CA LEU A 40 7.98 5.49 1.62
C LEU A 40 8.62 6.16 2.86
N MET A 41 9.81 6.78 2.70
CA MET A 41 10.61 7.36 3.80
C MET A 41 10.08 8.66 4.38
N SER A 42 9.23 9.37 3.64
CA SER A 42 8.63 10.63 4.10
C SER A 42 7.29 10.43 4.80
N ILE A 43 6.83 9.17 4.87
CA ILE A 43 5.59 8.79 5.53
C ILE A 43 5.88 8.59 7.01
N ASP A 44 5.18 9.31 7.88
CA ASP A 44 5.09 8.90 9.28
C ASP A 44 4.11 7.71 9.37
N PRO A 45 4.54 6.51 9.81
CA PRO A 45 3.66 5.36 9.90
C PRO A 45 2.52 5.57 10.90
N ASP A 46 2.75 6.34 11.96
CA ASP A 46 1.74 6.58 13.01
C ASP A 46 0.60 7.49 12.50
N ASP A 47 0.81 8.19 11.39
CA ASP A 47 -0.20 8.98 10.66
C ASP A 47 -1.15 8.11 9.80
N LEU A 48 -0.84 6.83 9.62
CA LEU A 48 -1.64 5.90 8.82
C LEU A 48 -2.76 5.30 9.66
N ASN A 49 -3.89 4.99 9.03
CA ASN A 49 -5.07 4.46 9.71
C ASN A 49 -5.51 3.09 9.18
N GLU A 50 -6.59 2.56 9.75
CA GLU A 50 -7.15 1.26 9.39
C GLU A 50 -7.44 1.13 7.89
N ARG A 51 -7.88 2.21 7.23
CA ARG A 51 -8.13 2.18 5.78
C ARG A 51 -6.84 2.01 4.99
N ASP A 52 -5.75 2.58 5.46
CA ASP A 52 -4.43 2.43 4.84
C ASP A 52 -3.92 1.00 5.03
N MET A 53 -4.12 0.42 6.22
CA MET A 53 -3.85 -0.99 6.51
C MET A 53 -4.67 -1.93 5.61
N GLU A 54 -5.97 -1.70 5.43
CA GLU A 54 -6.81 -2.50 4.53
C GLU A 54 -6.27 -2.50 3.09
N MET A 55 -5.84 -1.33 2.62
CA MET A 55 -5.24 -1.18 1.30
C MET A 55 -3.88 -1.88 1.20
N TRP A 56 -3.10 -1.87 2.28
CA TRP A 56 -1.85 -2.63 2.38
C TRP A 56 -2.06 -4.13 2.23
N GLN A 57 -2.98 -4.70 3.02
CA GLN A 57 -3.25 -6.14 3.00
C GLN A 57 -3.78 -6.58 1.63
N TRP A 58 -4.72 -5.81 1.06
CA TRP A 58 -5.20 -6.05 -0.30
C TRP A 58 -4.07 -6.00 -1.33
N TYR A 59 -3.18 -5.01 -1.25
CA TYR A 59 -2.03 -4.89 -2.16
C TYR A 59 -1.10 -6.11 -2.09
N LYS A 60 -0.84 -6.66 -0.90
CA LYS A 60 0.06 -7.81 -0.71
C LYS A 60 -0.42 -9.07 -1.43
N ASP A 61 -1.73 -9.20 -1.63
CA ASP A 61 -2.32 -10.34 -2.35
C ASP A 61 -2.32 -10.17 -3.87
N LEU A 62 -1.96 -8.99 -4.39
CA LEU A 62 -1.93 -8.73 -5.83
C LEU A 62 -0.68 -9.29 -6.51
N SER A 63 -0.89 -9.83 -7.70
CA SER A 63 0.13 -10.33 -8.60
C SER A 63 -0.24 -10.04 -10.06
N PRO A 64 0.72 -10.12 -11.00
CA PRO A 64 0.41 -9.96 -12.42
C PRO A 64 -0.66 -10.96 -12.93
N ASP A 65 -0.71 -12.16 -12.33
CA ASP A 65 -1.62 -13.21 -12.74
C ASP A 65 -3.07 -12.96 -12.29
N ASN A 66 -3.27 -12.30 -11.14
CA ASN A 66 -4.60 -12.10 -10.56
C ASN A 66 -5.15 -10.67 -10.66
N ILE A 67 -4.32 -9.65 -10.90
CA ILE A 67 -4.78 -8.25 -10.93
C ILE A 67 -5.83 -8.01 -12.04
N THR A 68 -6.88 -7.26 -11.71
CA THR A 68 -7.99 -6.96 -12.60
C THR A 68 -8.18 -5.46 -12.81
N LYS A 69 -9.08 -5.07 -13.74
CA LYS A 69 -9.47 -3.67 -13.88
C LYS A 69 -10.20 -3.11 -12.65
N SER A 70 -10.90 -3.97 -11.91
CA SER A 70 -11.56 -3.57 -10.65
C SER A 70 -10.55 -3.17 -9.59
N ASP A 71 -9.37 -3.80 -9.58
CA ASP A 71 -8.27 -3.43 -8.67
C ASP A 71 -7.72 -2.03 -8.97
N LEU A 72 -7.63 -1.66 -10.25
CA LEU A 72 -7.28 -0.29 -10.66
C LEU A 72 -8.34 0.73 -10.24
N PHE A 73 -9.61 0.33 -10.25
CA PHE A 73 -10.69 1.18 -9.76
C PHE A 73 -10.62 1.36 -8.24
N ARG A 74 -10.32 0.28 -7.50
CA ARG A 74 -10.18 0.33 -6.04
C ARG A 74 -9.08 1.30 -5.59
N ILE A 75 -7.91 1.27 -6.22
CA ILE A 75 -6.85 2.25 -5.90
C ILE A 75 -7.27 3.68 -6.26
N ARG A 76 -8.01 3.87 -7.36
CA ARG A 76 -8.55 5.19 -7.73
C ARG A 76 -9.56 5.69 -6.71
N GLU A 77 -10.43 4.83 -6.18
CA GLU A 77 -11.41 5.22 -5.16
C GLU A 77 -10.77 5.53 -3.81
N TYR A 78 -9.66 4.86 -3.49
CA TYR A 78 -8.91 5.11 -2.26
C TYR A 78 -8.44 6.57 -2.16
N VAL A 79 -8.22 7.27 -3.28
CA VAL A 79 -7.90 8.72 -3.31
C VAL A 79 -8.96 9.59 -2.61
N TYR A 80 -10.22 9.16 -2.58
CA TYR A 80 -11.28 9.92 -1.93
C TYR A 80 -11.18 9.84 -0.40
N SER A 81 -10.60 8.75 0.13
CA SER A 81 -10.39 8.56 1.58
C SER A 81 -9.18 9.34 2.13
N ILE A 82 -8.30 9.81 1.24
CA ILE A 82 -7.11 10.60 1.57
C ILE A 82 -7.27 12.09 1.24
N LYS A 83 -8.37 12.50 0.60
CA LYS A 83 -8.59 13.88 0.13
C LYS A 83 -8.50 14.92 1.26
N ASN A 84 -8.75 14.51 2.50
CA ASN A 84 -8.58 15.31 3.71
C ASN A 84 -7.46 14.75 4.64
N GLY A 85 -6.59 13.86 4.13
CA GLY A 85 -5.49 13.26 4.88
C GLY A 85 -4.25 14.17 4.94
N ASN A 86 -3.35 13.85 5.86
CA ASN A 86 -2.04 14.52 6.00
C ASN A 86 -1.08 14.17 4.84
N SER A 87 0.11 14.77 4.86
CA SER A 87 1.17 14.48 3.88
C SER A 87 1.54 13.00 3.85
N SER A 88 1.62 12.35 5.00
CA SER A 88 1.99 10.94 5.15
C SER A 88 1.02 10.02 4.38
N ARG A 89 -0.30 10.24 4.53
CA ARG A 89 -1.31 9.46 3.79
C ARG A 89 -1.30 9.73 2.29
N ASN A 90 -0.99 10.95 1.85
CA ASN A 90 -0.82 11.27 0.42
C ASN A 90 0.44 10.59 -0.17
N GLY A 91 1.54 10.58 0.58
CA GLY A 91 2.76 9.85 0.22
C GLY A 91 2.52 8.35 0.12
N TYR A 92 1.83 7.79 1.12
CA TYR A 92 1.44 6.39 1.15
C TYR A 92 0.57 5.97 -0.03
N PHE A 93 -0.44 6.78 -0.38
CA PHE A 93 -1.24 6.56 -1.58
C PHE A 93 -0.39 6.55 -2.85
N SER A 94 0.50 7.52 -3.00
CA SER A 94 1.36 7.62 -4.18
C SER A 94 2.24 6.38 -4.32
N PHE A 95 2.85 5.96 -3.21
CA PHE A 95 3.63 4.72 -3.13
C PHE A 95 2.80 3.49 -3.54
N LEU A 96 1.62 3.28 -2.95
CA LEU A 96 0.76 2.15 -3.28
C LEU A 96 0.31 2.17 -4.74
N SER A 97 -0.09 3.34 -5.24
CA SER A 97 -0.50 3.55 -6.63
C SER A 97 0.59 3.13 -7.60
N ASP A 98 1.84 3.55 -7.36
CA ASP A 98 2.99 3.18 -8.18
C ASP A 98 3.23 1.66 -8.18
N LYS A 99 3.10 1.00 -7.02
CA LYS A 99 3.25 -0.46 -6.94
C LYS A 99 2.16 -1.20 -7.71
N VAL A 100 0.89 -0.81 -7.54
CA VAL A 100 -0.25 -1.42 -8.24
C VAL A 100 -0.14 -1.23 -9.74
N MET A 101 0.20 -0.01 -10.20
CA MET A 101 0.41 0.26 -11.63
C MET A 101 1.60 -0.52 -12.19
N GLY A 102 2.65 -0.73 -11.40
CA GLY A 102 3.77 -1.60 -11.76
C GLY A 102 3.37 -3.07 -11.94
N ILE A 103 2.47 -3.59 -11.10
CA ILE A 103 1.91 -4.95 -11.25
C ILE A 103 1.05 -5.03 -12.52
N TRP A 104 0.18 -4.05 -12.75
CA TRP A 104 -0.65 -3.97 -13.95
C TRP A 104 0.18 -3.95 -15.24
N GLY A 105 1.23 -3.12 -15.29
CA GLY A 105 2.14 -3.06 -16.43
C GLY A 105 2.79 -4.42 -16.74
N LYS A 106 3.16 -5.20 -15.70
CA LYS A 106 3.69 -6.56 -15.89
C LYS A 106 2.66 -7.51 -16.47
N ARG A 107 1.39 -7.44 -16.01
CA ARG A 107 0.29 -8.24 -16.58
C ARG A 107 0.10 -7.98 -18.06
N GLU A 108 0.05 -6.71 -18.46
CA GLU A 108 -0.14 -6.34 -19.86
C GLU A 108 1.02 -6.86 -20.74
N LEU A 109 2.26 -6.78 -20.24
CA LEU A 109 3.41 -7.36 -20.93
C LEU A 109 3.31 -8.89 -21.07
N GLN A 110 2.80 -9.61 -20.06
CA GLN A 110 2.59 -11.06 -20.12
C GLN A 110 1.50 -11.43 -21.14
N ASN A 111 0.41 -10.68 -21.19
CA ASN A 111 -0.69 -10.92 -22.14
C ASN A 111 -0.26 -10.67 -23.59
N ASN A 112 0.53 -9.63 -23.81
CA ASN A 112 1.08 -9.33 -25.14
C ASN A 112 2.02 -10.45 -25.63
N LYS A 113 2.87 -10.99 -24.76
CA LYS A 113 3.78 -12.11 -25.08
C LYS A 113 3.06 -13.43 -25.38
N LYS A 114 1.88 -13.67 -24.79
CA LYS A 114 1.05 -14.86 -25.07
C LYS A 114 0.25 -14.75 -26.37
N SER A 115 0.07 -13.53 -26.87
CA SER A 115 -0.71 -13.24 -28.07
C SER A 115 0.15 -13.08 -29.33
N SER A 116 1.48 -13.17 -29.19
CA SER A 116 2.48 -13.17 -30.28
C SER A 116 2.93 -14.59 -30.58
#